data_AF-A0A524ML41-F1
#
_entry.id   AF-A0A524ML41-F1
#
_cell.length_a   1.000
_cell.length_b   1.000
_cell.length_c   1.000
_cell.angle_alpha   90.00
_cell.angle_beta   90.00
_cell.angle_gamma   90.00
#
_symmetry.space_group_name_H-M   'P 1'
#
loop_
_entity.id
_entity.type
_entity.pdbx_description
1 polymer ?
#
loop_
_entity_poly.entity_id
_entity_poly.type
_entity_poly.pdbx_seq_one_letter_code
_entity_poly.pdbx_strand_id
1 'polypeptide(L)'
;MAVYFQKREVVVPGQLLADGRYRPSFGTYDEGGKIYSSLMGLAELRGNTVKVVALDGVYIPKEGDLVIGVIKLVAGNNWKIDIGGPYGASLHANNALRRPYSDDISEYMDLGDVVSAEVSAFDRQSGPFLSMKERGLEVLEGGMILEVSPAKIPRIIGRRGSMINMINDHLKIDTVVGQNGRIWIKSPDVERLRLAIKAFRTIEEQAHTSNLTDRINKMLAEEIAKLSDSKPSEEPSANIEAENEEEDKPEAEAAEEIEEPVEEIIEIETSTDVEIESDDKPETEEVNE
;
A
#
# COMPACT_ATOMS: atom_id res chain seq x y z
N MET A 1 -21.20 17.93 -32.77
CA MET A 1 -20.50 16.67 -32.46
C MET A 1 -19.21 16.67 -33.24
N ALA A 2 -18.15 17.15 -32.62
CA ALA A 2 -16.80 17.15 -33.15
C ALA A 2 -15.83 16.68 -32.06
N VAL A 3 -14.72 16.10 -32.46
CA VAL A 3 -13.63 15.64 -31.57
C VAL A 3 -12.35 16.26 -32.11
N TYR A 4 -11.58 16.91 -31.23
CA TYR A 4 -10.45 17.77 -31.58
C TYR A 4 -9.09 17.16 -31.24
N PHE A 5 -9.05 15.87 -30.88
CA PHE A 5 -7.84 15.12 -30.55
C PHE A 5 -7.77 13.78 -31.31
N GLN A 6 -6.57 13.33 -31.63
CA GLN A 6 -6.29 12.00 -32.15
C GLN A 6 -6.22 10.97 -31.02
N LYS A 7 -6.52 9.70 -31.33
CA LYS A 7 -6.55 8.63 -30.32
C LYS A 7 -5.19 8.45 -29.64
N ARG A 8 -5.10 8.76 -28.34
CA ARG A 8 -3.87 8.79 -27.52
C ARG A 8 -2.89 9.90 -27.89
N GLU A 9 -3.40 11.02 -28.40
CA GLU A 9 -2.67 12.30 -28.40
C GLU A 9 -2.38 12.77 -26.97
N VAL A 10 -1.24 13.43 -26.78
CA VAL A 10 -0.89 14.10 -25.52
C VAL A 10 -1.62 15.44 -25.46
N VAL A 11 -2.43 15.64 -24.43
CA VAL A 11 -3.23 16.86 -24.22
C VAL A 11 -2.81 17.59 -22.96
N VAL A 12 -3.06 18.90 -22.93
CA VAL A 12 -2.75 19.80 -21.81
C VAL A 12 -4.03 20.34 -21.14
N PRO A 13 -3.98 20.75 -19.86
CA PRO A 13 -5.10 21.42 -19.20
C PRO A 13 -5.61 22.63 -20.00
N GLY A 14 -6.94 22.78 -20.09
CA GLY A 14 -7.60 23.82 -20.88
C GLY A 14 -7.71 23.52 -22.39
N GLN A 15 -7.13 22.42 -22.89
CA GLN A 15 -7.32 22.01 -24.29
C GLN A 15 -8.75 21.52 -24.54
N LEU A 16 -9.39 22.04 -25.58
CA LEU A 16 -10.69 21.57 -26.06
C LEU A 16 -10.54 20.16 -26.65
N LEU A 17 -11.35 19.21 -26.17
CA LEU A 17 -11.32 17.82 -26.59
C LEU A 17 -12.51 17.46 -27.48
N ALA A 18 -13.72 17.91 -27.14
CA ALA A 18 -14.93 17.57 -27.88
C ALA A 18 -16.04 18.63 -27.74
N ASP A 19 -16.93 18.70 -28.73
CA ASP A 19 -18.07 19.62 -28.78
C ASP A 19 -19.36 18.83 -29.11
N GLY A 20 -20.40 19.00 -28.28
CA GLY A 20 -21.71 18.38 -28.43
C GLY A 20 -22.01 17.32 -27.37
N ARG A 21 -22.87 16.33 -27.69
CA ARG A 21 -23.46 15.37 -26.74
C ARG A 21 -22.50 14.30 -26.17
N TYR A 22 -21.23 14.60 -26.00
CA TYR A 22 -20.28 13.71 -25.33
C TYR A 22 -20.49 13.75 -23.80
N ARG A 23 -19.91 12.79 -23.07
CA ARG A 23 -19.87 12.80 -21.60
C ARG A 23 -18.43 13.03 -21.11
N PRO A 24 -18.21 13.99 -20.17
CA PRO A 24 -16.93 14.10 -19.47
C PRO A 24 -16.72 12.89 -18.55
N SER A 25 -15.50 12.75 -18.05
CA SER A 25 -15.03 11.61 -17.27
C SER A 25 -13.76 11.99 -16.50
N PHE A 26 -12.98 11.00 -16.06
CA PHE A 26 -11.71 11.26 -15.38
C PHE A 26 -10.77 12.10 -16.27
N GLY A 27 -10.22 13.18 -15.69
CA GLY A 27 -9.31 14.12 -16.37
C GLY A 27 -9.96 15.11 -17.33
N THR A 28 -11.29 15.23 -17.33
CA THR A 28 -12.03 16.21 -18.17
C THR A 28 -13.12 16.94 -17.38
N TYR A 29 -13.53 18.09 -17.90
CA TYR A 29 -14.68 18.87 -17.41
C TYR A 29 -15.53 19.37 -18.58
N ASP A 30 -16.80 19.69 -18.33
CA ASP A 30 -17.67 20.36 -19.31
C ASP A 30 -17.77 21.85 -18.96
N GLU A 31 -17.67 22.71 -19.98
CA GLU A 31 -17.94 24.13 -19.88
C GLU A 31 -18.77 24.55 -21.10
N GLY A 32 -20.08 24.76 -20.90
CA GLY A 32 -21.00 25.20 -21.95
C GLY A 32 -21.31 24.17 -23.03
N GLY A 33 -21.26 22.87 -22.73
CA GLY A 33 -21.47 21.79 -23.71
C GLY A 33 -20.23 21.45 -24.55
N LYS A 34 -19.06 21.92 -24.11
CA LYS A 34 -17.74 21.61 -24.64
C LYS A 34 -16.92 20.94 -23.55
N ILE A 35 -16.24 19.86 -23.92
CA ILE A 35 -15.40 19.10 -23.00
C ILE A 35 -13.95 19.54 -23.15
N TYR A 36 -13.36 19.95 -22.03
CA TYR A 36 -11.97 20.37 -21.90
C TYR A 36 -11.18 19.39 -21.03
N SER A 37 -9.86 19.35 -21.20
CA SER A 37 -8.99 18.59 -20.30
C SER A 37 -8.69 19.37 -19.03
N SER A 38 -8.71 18.70 -17.87
CA SER A 38 -8.22 19.25 -16.60
C SER A 38 -6.79 18.78 -16.24
N LEU A 39 -6.22 17.83 -16.99
CA LEU A 39 -4.94 17.17 -16.66
C LEU A 39 -4.01 17.12 -17.87
N MET A 40 -2.69 17.02 -17.63
CA MET A 40 -1.76 16.63 -18.70
C MET A 40 -1.81 15.10 -18.87
N GLY A 41 -2.16 14.61 -20.06
CA GLY A 41 -2.47 13.19 -20.23
C GLY A 41 -2.64 12.72 -21.68
N LEU A 42 -2.96 11.43 -21.84
CA LEU A 42 -3.35 10.84 -23.11
C LEU A 42 -4.88 10.84 -23.24
N ALA A 43 -5.41 11.51 -24.26
CA ALA A 43 -6.85 11.55 -24.50
C ALA A 43 -7.38 10.25 -25.14
N GLU A 44 -8.41 9.64 -24.54
CA GLU A 44 -9.11 8.47 -25.07
C GLU A 44 -10.63 8.70 -25.12
N LEU A 45 -11.19 8.70 -26.33
CA LEU A 45 -12.63 8.54 -26.54
C LEU A 45 -13.00 7.04 -26.41
N ARG A 46 -14.00 6.71 -25.59
CA ARG A 46 -14.61 5.36 -25.54
C ARG A 46 -16.12 5.48 -25.71
N GLY A 47 -16.62 5.08 -26.88
CA GLY A 47 -18.02 5.28 -27.26
C GLY A 47 -18.33 6.78 -27.29
N ASN A 48 -19.14 7.23 -26.33
CA ASN A 48 -19.53 8.63 -26.17
C ASN A 48 -18.86 9.34 -24.97
N THR A 49 -17.91 8.70 -24.29
CA THR A 49 -17.26 9.20 -23.07
C THR A 49 -15.82 9.62 -23.38
N VAL A 50 -15.46 10.86 -22.99
CA VAL A 50 -14.11 11.42 -23.17
C VAL A 50 -13.37 11.41 -21.84
N LYS A 51 -12.27 10.65 -21.75
CA LYS A 51 -11.39 10.60 -20.59
C LYS A 51 -9.96 10.99 -20.97
N VAL A 52 -9.21 11.51 -20.01
CA VAL A 52 -7.78 11.78 -20.12
C VAL A 52 -7.05 10.92 -19.10
N VAL A 53 -6.13 10.07 -19.58
CA VAL A 53 -5.25 9.26 -18.73
C VAL A 53 -4.03 10.10 -18.41
N ALA A 54 -3.90 10.56 -17.16
CA ALA A 54 -2.80 11.41 -16.75
C ALA A 54 -1.43 10.78 -17.06
N LEU A 55 -0.44 11.59 -17.45
CA LEU A 55 0.93 11.09 -17.66
C LEU A 55 1.65 10.83 -16.34
N ASP A 56 1.28 11.57 -15.30
CA ASP A 56 1.75 11.49 -13.92
C ASP A 56 0.68 12.07 -12.97
N GLY A 57 0.77 11.79 -11.67
CA GLY A 57 -0.13 12.34 -10.65
C GLY A 57 -0.46 11.38 -9.51
N VAL A 58 -1.05 11.94 -8.44
CA VAL A 58 -1.41 11.22 -7.21
C VAL A 58 -2.58 10.25 -7.45
N TYR A 59 -2.60 9.14 -6.73
CA TYR A 59 -3.69 8.18 -6.75
C TYR A 59 -5.01 8.80 -6.28
N ILE A 60 -6.09 8.51 -7.01
CA ILE A 60 -7.47 8.86 -6.65
C ILE A 60 -8.26 7.54 -6.61
N PRO A 61 -8.75 7.11 -5.42
CA PRO A 61 -9.46 5.85 -5.23
C PRO A 61 -10.70 5.69 -6.12
N LYS A 62 -10.99 4.45 -6.51
CA LYS A 62 -12.22 4.04 -7.19
C LYS A 62 -12.65 2.68 -6.65
N GLU A 63 -13.95 2.44 -6.70
CA GLU A 63 -14.55 1.15 -6.36
C GLU A 63 -13.98 0.05 -7.27
N GLY A 64 -13.51 -1.05 -6.67
CA GLY A 64 -12.84 -2.15 -7.37
C GLY A 64 -11.33 -1.97 -7.61
N ASP A 65 -10.70 -0.87 -7.15
CA ASP A 65 -9.24 -0.74 -7.18
C ASP A 65 -8.60 -1.55 -6.03
N LEU A 66 -7.77 -2.55 -6.38
CA LEU A 66 -6.81 -3.17 -5.45
C LEU A 66 -5.77 -2.15 -5.02
N VAL A 67 -5.50 -2.02 -3.71
CA VAL A 67 -4.50 -1.12 -3.13
C VAL A 67 -3.62 -1.83 -2.10
N ILE A 68 -2.40 -1.34 -1.92
CA ILE A 68 -1.50 -1.77 -0.84
C ILE A 68 -1.35 -0.62 0.15
N GLY A 69 -1.70 -0.85 1.40
CA GLY A 69 -1.68 0.16 2.45
C GLY A 69 -0.82 -0.22 3.64
N VAL A 70 -0.51 0.77 4.48
CA VAL A 70 0.20 0.60 5.76
C VAL A 70 -0.68 1.10 6.90
N ILE A 71 -0.85 0.30 7.95
CA ILE A 71 -1.67 0.67 9.11
C ILE A 71 -1.01 1.83 9.87
N LYS A 72 -1.80 2.88 10.14
CA LYS A 72 -1.36 4.11 10.82
C LYS A 72 -2.01 4.34 12.19
N LEU A 73 -3.18 3.74 12.43
CA LEU A 73 -3.88 3.80 13.72
C LEU A 73 -4.90 2.67 13.82
N VAL A 74 -4.89 1.91 14.92
CA VAL A 74 -6.00 1.06 15.35
C VAL A 74 -6.97 1.93 16.15
N ALA A 75 -8.27 1.92 15.83
CA ALA A 75 -9.26 2.80 16.47
C ALA A 75 -10.60 2.08 16.69
N GLY A 76 -10.74 1.44 17.86
CA GLY A 76 -11.90 0.59 18.15
C GLY A 76 -12.01 -0.53 17.12
N ASN A 77 -13.19 -0.70 16.51
CA ASN A 77 -13.45 -1.74 15.50
C ASN A 77 -12.96 -1.40 14.07
N ASN A 78 -12.05 -0.43 13.89
CA ASN A 78 -11.61 0.05 12.57
C ASN A 78 -10.13 0.47 12.52
N TRP A 79 -9.38 -0.05 11.55
CA TRP A 79 -8.02 0.41 11.23
C TRP A 79 -8.05 1.61 10.27
N LYS A 80 -7.21 2.62 10.53
CA LYS A 80 -6.87 3.68 9.57
C LYS A 80 -5.60 3.31 8.84
N ILE A 81 -5.66 3.34 7.51
CA ILE A 81 -4.61 2.84 6.61
C ILE A 81 -4.16 3.97 5.70
N ASP A 82 -2.85 4.19 5.61
CA ASP A 82 -2.25 5.03 4.57
C ASP A 82 -2.16 4.25 3.26
N ILE A 83 -2.70 4.83 2.19
CA ILE A 83 -2.67 4.29 0.83
C ILE A 83 -1.87 5.17 -0.15
N GLY A 84 -1.13 6.19 0.30
CA GLY A 84 -0.36 7.09 -0.57
C GLY A 84 -1.22 8.05 -1.42
N GLY A 85 -2.51 8.17 -1.10
CA GLY A 85 -3.43 9.15 -1.71
C GLY A 85 -3.66 10.37 -0.81
N PRO A 86 -4.42 11.38 -1.27
CA PRO A 86 -4.75 12.56 -0.47
C PRO A 86 -5.85 12.31 0.59
N TYR A 87 -6.36 11.08 0.67
CA TYR A 87 -7.35 10.63 1.65
C TYR A 87 -6.80 9.41 2.39
N GLY A 88 -6.87 9.42 3.73
CA GLY A 88 -6.62 8.23 4.54
C GLY A 88 -7.77 7.23 4.38
N ALA A 89 -7.46 5.93 4.35
CA ALA A 89 -8.44 4.87 4.17
C ALA A 89 -8.91 4.26 5.50
N SER A 90 -10.11 3.70 5.52
CA SER A 90 -10.68 3.02 6.70
C SER A 90 -11.08 1.58 6.38
N LEU A 91 -10.62 0.63 7.22
CA LEU A 91 -10.99 -0.78 7.15
C LEU A 91 -11.67 -1.17 8.46
N HIS A 92 -12.93 -1.60 8.39
CA HIS A 92 -13.67 -2.08 9.56
C HIS A 92 -13.40 -3.58 9.77
N ALA A 93 -13.24 -4.02 11.01
CA ALA A 93 -13.13 -5.44 11.42
C ALA A 93 -14.08 -6.39 10.66
N ASN A 94 -15.38 -6.06 10.56
CA ASN A 94 -16.39 -6.82 9.80
C ASN A 94 -16.10 -6.99 8.30
N ASN A 95 -15.18 -6.21 7.72
CA ASN A 95 -14.74 -6.25 6.33
C ASN A 95 -13.36 -6.88 6.12
N ALA A 96 -12.59 -7.12 7.19
CA ALA A 96 -11.32 -7.84 7.13
C ALA A 96 -11.44 -9.27 7.67
N LEU A 97 -12.03 -9.42 8.85
CA LEU A 97 -12.07 -10.66 9.61
C LEU A 97 -13.38 -11.42 9.40
N ARG A 98 -13.30 -12.75 9.48
CA ARG A 98 -14.48 -13.61 9.56
C ARG A 98 -14.89 -13.74 11.02
N ARG A 99 -16.20 -13.67 11.32
CA ARG A 99 -16.71 -13.84 12.69
C ARG A 99 -16.69 -15.32 13.12
N PRO A 100 -16.48 -15.62 14.42
CA PRO A 100 -16.13 -14.69 15.49
C PRO A 100 -14.68 -14.19 15.39
N TYR A 101 -14.44 -12.98 15.89
CA TYR A 101 -13.12 -12.36 16.07
C TYR A 101 -13.08 -11.71 17.46
N SER A 102 -11.89 -11.46 18.00
CA SER A 102 -11.65 -10.88 19.33
C SER A 102 -12.16 -9.44 19.45
N ASP A 103 -12.52 -8.98 20.66
CA ASP A 103 -12.92 -7.59 20.88
C ASP A 103 -11.75 -6.61 20.73
N ASP A 104 -10.51 -7.07 20.97
CA ASP A 104 -9.31 -6.35 20.56
C ASP A 104 -8.92 -6.77 19.13
N ILE A 105 -8.94 -5.81 18.21
CA ILE A 105 -8.60 -6.06 16.81
C ILE A 105 -7.10 -5.91 16.51
N SER A 106 -6.30 -5.37 17.44
CA SER A 106 -4.86 -5.22 17.28
C SER A 106 -4.14 -6.58 17.23
N GLU A 107 -4.71 -7.61 17.89
CA GLU A 107 -4.24 -9.01 17.86
C GLU A 107 -4.11 -9.59 16.44
N TYR A 108 -4.78 -9.00 15.44
CA TYR A 108 -4.77 -9.45 14.04
C TYR A 108 -3.95 -8.59 13.09
N MET A 109 -3.72 -7.32 13.43
CA MET A 109 -3.21 -6.26 12.55
C MET A 109 -2.90 -5.01 13.38
N ASP A 110 -1.62 -4.61 13.45
CA ASP A 110 -1.14 -3.51 14.30
C ASP A 110 -0.42 -2.39 13.49
N LEU A 111 0.04 -1.36 14.20
CA LEU A 111 0.74 -0.19 13.69
C LEU A 111 1.98 -0.55 12.86
N GLY A 112 1.95 -0.19 11.57
CA GLY A 112 3.04 -0.46 10.62
C GLY A 112 2.84 -1.68 9.75
N ASP A 113 1.85 -2.54 10.02
CA ASP A 113 1.54 -3.68 9.16
C ASP A 113 1.12 -3.26 7.75
N VAL A 114 1.46 -4.09 6.78
CA VAL A 114 1.21 -3.88 5.36
C VAL A 114 0.05 -4.78 4.93
N VAL A 115 -0.96 -4.22 4.26
CA VAL A 115 -2.17 -4.97 3.84
C VAL A 115 -2.45 -4.79 2.36
N SER A 116 -2.83 -5.88 1.67
CA SER A 116 -3.53 -5.80 0.38
C SER A 116 -5.04 -5.77 0.62
N ALA A 117 -5.71 -4.74 0.09
CA ALA A 117 -7.13 -4.54 0.28
C ALA A 117 -7.78 -3.96 -0.99
N GLU A 118 -9.08 -4.15 -1.14
CA GLU A 118 -9.87 -3.55 -2.22
C GLU A 118 -10.61 -2.30 -1.69
N VAL A 119 -10.69 -1.25 -2.51
CA VAL A 119 -11.59 -0.11 -2.27
C VAL A 119 -13.04 -0.54 -2.55
N SER A 120 -13.81 -0.76 -1.49
CA SER A 120 -15.21 -1.21 -1.58
C SER A 120 -16.21 -0.06 -1.78
N ALA A 121 -15.86 1.14 -1.34
CA ALA A 121 -16.63 2.38 -1.52
C ALA A 121 -15.70 3.59 -1.43
N PHE A 122 -16.00 4.68 -2.14
CA PHE A 122 -15.21 5.92 -2.04
C PHE A 122 -16.10 7.17 -1.94
N ASP A 123 -16.01 7.85 -0.80
CA ASP A 123 -16.57 9.19 -0.59
C ASP A 123 -15.43 10.23 -0.46
N ARG A 124 -15.70 11.47 -0.89
CA ARG A 124 -14.75 12.59 -0.86
C ARG A 124 -14.73 13.32 0.48
N GLN A 125 -15.74 13.14 1.34
CA GLN A 125 -15.73 13.69 2.70
C GLN A 125 -15.13 12.68 3.70
N SER A 126 -15.53 11.42 3.60
CA SER A 126 -15.18 10.33 4.52
C SER A 126 -13.89 9.60 4.15
N GLY A 127 -13.48 9.67 2.87
CA GLY A 127 -12.38 8.88 2.31
C GLY A 127 -12.82 7.51 1.76
N PRO A 128 -11.86 6.69 1.30
CA PRO A 128 -12.12 5.34 0.83
C PRO A 128 -12.33 4.34 1.98
N PHE A 129 -13.35 3.51 1.84
CA PHE A 129 -13.59 2.34 2.68
C PHE A 129 -13.01 1.09 2.02
N LEU A 130 -12.31 0.28 2.82
CA LEU A 130 -11.61 -0.92 2.36
C LEU A 130 -12.32 -2.22 2.75
N SER A 131 -11.97 -3.27 2.03
CA SER A 131 -12.41 -4.66 2.22
C SER A 131 -11.25 -5.62 2.02
N MET A 132 -11.21 -6.73 2.77
CA MET A 132 -10.34 -7.89 2.52
C MET A 132 -11.16 -9.18 2.31
N LYS A 133 -12.44 -9.06 1.92
CA LYS A 133 -13.35 -10.20 1.69
C LYS A 133 -13.12 -10.94 0.37
N GLU A 134 -12.51 -10.29 -0.62
CA GLU A 134 -12.19 -10.88 -1.91
C GLU A 134 -10.99 -11.85 -1.84
N ARG A 135 -10.66 -12.51 -2.94
CA ARG A 135 -9.56 -13.48 -3.01
C ARG A 135 -8.23 -12.80 -3.32
N GLY A 136 -7.18 -13.10 -2.56
CA GLY A 136 -5.85 -12.51 -2.71
C GLY A 136 -5.65 -11.20 -1.94
N LEU A 137 -6.52 -10.94 -0.95
CA LEU A 137 -6.40 -9.83 -0.01
C LEU A 137 -5.96 -10.39 1.34
N GLU A 138 -4.80 -9.95 1.84
CA GLU A 138 -4.11 -10.54 2.99
C GLU A 138 -3.14 -9.53 3.65
N VAL A 139 -2.63 -9.88 4.82
CA VAL A 139 -1.51 -9.15 5.45
C VAL A 139 -0.22 -9.57 4.76
N LEU A 140 0.54 -8.60 4.26
CA LEU A 140 1.67 -8.81 3.36
C LEU A 140 2.99 -8.97 4.14
N GLU A 141 3.13 -10.14 4.79
CA GLU A 141 4.29 -10.45 5.63
C GLU A 141 5.63 -10.52 4.86
N GLY A 142 6.59 -9.71 5.29
CA GLY A 142 7.95 -9.66 4.74
C GLY A 142 8.02 -9.03 3.34
N GLY A 143 9.06 -9.38 2.58
CA GLY A 143 9.29 -8.77 1.26
C GLY A 143 9.70 -7.29 1.35
N MET A 144 9.40 -6.52 0.30
CA MET A 144 9.68 -5.08 0.22
C MET A 144 8.59 -4.36 -0.57
N ILE A 145 8.20 -3.16 -0.12
CA ILE A 145 7.38 -2.23 -0.92
C ILE A 145 8.30 -1.38 -1.82
N LEU A 146 7.96 -1.29 -3.09
CA LEU A 146 8.45 -0.31 -4.04
C LEU A 146 7.32 0.67 -4.38
N GLU A 147 7.56 1.97 -4.21
CA GLU A 147 6.65 3.02 -4.67
C GLU A 147 7.04 3.46 -6.10
N VAL A 148 6.03 3.63 -6.95
CA VAL A 148 6.10 4.12 -8.34
C VAL A 148 4.91 5.04 -8.63
N SER A 149 5.00 5.89 -9.65
CA SER A 149 3.88 6.77 -10.05
C SER A 149 2.63 5.95 -10.42
N PRO A 150 1.46 6.20 -9.78
CA PRO A 150 0.20 5.49 -10.07
C PRO A 150 -0.20 5.49 -11.55
N ALA A 151 0.16 6.55 -12.29
CA ALA A 151 -0.06 6.66 -13.73
C ALA A 151 0.65 5.57 -14.55
N LYS A 152 1.72 4.96 -14.03
CA LYS A 152 2.49 3.89 -14.69
C LYS A 152 2.01 2.49 -14.36
N ILE A 153 1.20 2.29 -13.32
CA ILE A 153 0.73 0.95 -12.89
C ILE A 153 0.07 0.14 -14.03
N PRO A 154 -0.83 0.71 -14.88
CA PRO A 154 -1.41 -0.02 -16.01
C PRO A 154 -0.38 -0.42 -17.09
N ARG A 155 0.79 0.23 -17.12
CA ARG A 155 1.91 -0.12 -18.00
C ARG A 155 2.76 -1.23 -17.41
N ILE A 156 3.00 -1.21 -16.09
CA ILE A 156 3.77 -2.23 -15.33
C ILE A 156 3.06 -3.59 -15.34
N ILE A 157 1.73 -3.62 -15.14
CA ILE A 157 0.93 -4.85 -15.27
C ILE A 157 0.96 -5.36 -16.71
N GLY A 158 0.87 -4.46 -17.69
CA GLY A 158 0.83 -4.78 -19.11
C GLY A 158 -0.52 -5.34 -19.57
N ARG A 159 -0.61 -5.80 -20.82
CA ARG A 159 -1.87 -6.28 -21.40
C ARG A 159 -2.24 -7.64 -20.81
N ARG A 160 -3.30 -7.70 -20.00
CA ARG A 160 -3.75 -8.92 -19.27
C ARG A 160 -2.66 -9.50 -18.35
N GLY A 161 -1.88 -8.66 -17.67
CA GLY A 161 -0.80 -9.13 -16.78
C GLY A 161 0.48 -9.59 -17.49
N SER A 162 0.59 -9.42 -18.82
CA SER A 162 1.70 -9.99 -19.60
C SER A 162 3.10 -9.52 -19.21
N MET A 163 3.23 -8.38 -18.51
CA MET A 163 4.53 -7.82 -18.11
C MET A 163 4.89 -8.24 -16.69
N ILE A 164 3.97 -8.12 -15.73
CA ILE A 164 4.15 -8.61 -14.35
C ILE A 164 4.38 -10.13 -14.32
N ASN A 165 3.56 -10.92 -15.04
CA ASN A 165 3.72 -12.38 -15.07
C ASN A 165 5.10 -12.77 -15.65
N MET A 166 5.59 -12.08 -16.67
CA MET A 166 6.92 -12.33 -17.25
C MET A 166 8.04 -12.07 -16.25
N ILE A 167 7.96 -11.00 -15.45
CA ILE A 167 8.95 -10.69 -14.42
C ILE A 167 8.94 -11.78 -13.34
N ASN A 168 7.76 -12.18 -12.89
CA ASN A 168 7.58 -13.22 -11.87
C ASN A 168 8.03 -14.60 -12.38
N ASP A 169 7.78 -14.91 -13.65
CA ASP A 169 8.21 -16.15 -14.29
C ASP A 169 9.72 -16.25 -14.49
N HIS A 170 10.39 -15.14 -14.82
CA HIS A 170 11.84 -15.10 -14.96
C HIS A 170 12.55 -15.12 -13.58
N LEU A 171 12.09 -14.28 -12.64
CA LEU A 171 12.76 -14.12 -11.35
C LEU A 171 12.32 -15.13 -10.29
N LYS A 172 11.18 -15.81 -10.46
CA LYS A 172 10.53 -16.67 -9.44
C LYS A 172 10.32 -15.93 -8.12
N ILE A 173 9.46 -14.92 -8.21
CA ILE A 173 9.08 -14.01 -7.13
C ILE A 173 7.58 -13.82 -7.10
N ASP A 174 7.04 -13.54 -5.92
CA ASP A 174 5.65 -13.17 -5.72
C ASP A 174 5.53 -11.65 -5.65
N THR A 175 4.53 -11.08 -6.34
CA THR A 175 4.33 -9.63 -6.37
C THR A 175 2.86 -9.27 -6.34
N VAL A 176 2.50 -8.29 -5.52
CA VAL A 176 1.16 -7.67 -5.52
C VAL A 176 1.31 -6.23 -6.00
N VAL A 177 0.44 -5.78 -6.89
CA VAL A 177 0.50 -4.44 -7.49
C VAL A 177 -0.80 -3.68 -7.20
N GLY A 178 -0.72 -2.70 -6.31
CA GLY A 178 -1.82 -1.77 -6.04
C GLY A 178 -1.95 -0.70 -7.12
N GLN A 179 -3.18 -0.30 -7.43
CA GLN A 179 -3.47 0.85 -8.31
C GLN A 179 -2.98 2.17 -7.70
N ASN A 180 -2.68 2.19 -6.40
CA ASN A 180 -2.16 3.32 -5.65
C ASN A 180 -0.65 3.57 -5.81
N GLY A 181 0.03 2.89 -6.74
CA GLY A 181 1.47 3.11 -6.98
C GLY A 181 2.39 2.29 -6.07
N ARG A 182 1.83 1.49 -5.14
CA ARG A 182 2.61 0.60 -4.27
C ARG A 182 2.66 -0.81 -4.85
N ILE A 183 3.87 -1.35 -4.98
CA ILE A 183 4.16 -2.71 -5.45
C ILE A 183 4.87 -3.43 -4.32
N TRP A 184 4.27 -4.51 -3.81
CA TRP A 184 4.94 -5.41 -2.87
C TRP A 184 5.64 -6.54 -3.63
N ILE A 185 6.87 -6.86 -3.21
CA ILE A 185 7.74 -7.84 -3.85
C ILE A 185 8.29 -8.78 -2.77
N LYS A 186 7.95 -10.07 -2.84
CA LYS A 186 8.51 -11.14 -1.99
C LYS A 186 9.38 -12.04 -2.84
N SER A 187 10.62 -12.25 -2.41
CA SER A 187 11.65 -12.95 -3.17
C SER A 187 12.52 -13.78 -2.23
N PRO A 188 12.94 -15.00 -2.63
CA PRO A 188 13.83 -15.82 -1.81
C PRO A 188 15.26 -15.27 -1.77
N ASP A 189 15.72 -14.61 -2.84
CA ASP A 189 17.10 -14.12 -2.97
C ASP A 189 17.14 -12.58 -3.04
N VAL A 190 18.04 -11.97 -2.26
CA VAL A 190 18.28 -10.51 -2.27
C VAL A 190 18.70 -10.01 -3.66
N GLU A 191 19.38 -10.85 -4.45
CA GLU A 191 19.80 -10.50 -5.81
C GLU A 191 18.60 -10.43 -6.77
N ARG A 192 17.68 -11.40 -6.71
CA ARG A 192 16.42 -11.39 -7.46
C ARG A 192 15.55 -10.18 -7.10
N LEU A 193 15.49 -9.82 -5.82
CA LEU A 193 14.81 -8.61 -5.37
C LEU A 193 15.42 -7.34 -5.99
N ARG A 194 16.76 -7.22 -6.02
CA ARG A 194 17.46 -6.10 -6.68
C ARG A 194 17.15 -6.04 -8.18
N LEU A 195 17.14 -7.18 -8.87
CA LEU A 195 16.77 -7.26 -10.29
C LEU A 195 15.31 -6.85 -10.53
N ALA A 196 14.37 -7.27 -9.67
CA ALA A 196 12.96 -6.87 -9.75
C ALA A 196 12.79 -5.35 -9.62
N ILE A 197 13.40 -4.74 -8.60
CA ILE A 197 13.35 -3.29 -8.36
C ILE A 197 13.94 -2.53 -9.56
N LYS A 198 15.07 -3.01 -10.11
CA LYS A 198 15.70 -2.43 -11.30
C LYS A 198 14.78 -2.52 -12.53
N ALA A 199 14.13 -3.66 -12.74
CA ALA A 199 13.18 -3.85 -13.84
C ALA A 199 11.96 -2.92 -13.71
N PHE A 200 11.34 -2.82 -12.52
CA PHE A 200 10.18 -1.95 -12.29
C PHE A 200 10.51 -0.46 -12.49
N ARG A 201 11.65 0.02 -12.00
CA ARG A 201 12.11 1.41 -12.27
C ARG A 201 12.39 1.64 -13.75
N THR A 202 13.03 0.68 -14.43
CA THR A 202 13.25 0.74 -15.89
C THR A 202 11.93 0.81 -16.68
N ILE A 203 10.86 0.15 -16.19
CA ILE A 203 9.52 0.23 -16.80
C ILE A 203 8.89 1.61 -16.61
N GLU A 204 9.00 2.18 -15.42
CA GLU A 204 8.47 3.50 -15.07
C GLU A 204 9.10 4.60 -15.94
N GLU A 205 10.43 4.63 -16.05
CA GLU A 205 11.17 5.57 -16.90
C GLU A 205 10.83 5.36 -18.39
N GLN A 206 10.88 4.12 -18.89
CA GLN A 206 10.73 3.81 -20.31
C GLN A 206 9.27 3.56 -20.73
N ALA A 207 8.29 3.92 -19.89
CA ALA A 207 6.85 3.66 -20.10
C ALA A 207 6.31 4.14 -21.46
N HIS A 208 6.91 5.17 -22.03
CA HIS A 208 6.53 5.80 -23.30
C HIS A 208 7.05 5.07 -24.56
N THR A 209 7.98 4.12 -24.40
CA THR A 209 8.62 3.42 -25.54
C THR A 209 7.76 2.29 -26.12
N SER A 210 7.98 1.93 -27.38
CA SER A 210 7.48 0.69 -27.99
C SER A 210 8.40 -0.50 -27.67
N ASN A 211 7.85 -1.72 -27.74
CA ASN A 211 8.57 -3.00 -27.57
C ASN A 211 9.38 -3.12 -26.26
N LEU A 212 8.93 -2.45 -25.20
CA LEU A 212 9.56 -2.47 -23.88
C LEU A 212 9.61 -3.87 -23.26
N THR A 213 8.57 -4.69 -23.46
CA THR A 213 8.50 -6.07 -22.95
C THR A 213 9.69 -6.92 -23.42
N ASP A 214 10.03 -6.85 -24.71
CA ASP A 214 11.10 -7.66 -25.30
C ASP A 214 12.48 -7.22 -24.81
N ARG A 215 12.66 -5.91 -24.55
CA ARG A 215 13.87 -5.34 -23.95
C ARG A 215 14.07 -5.81 -22.51
N ILE A 216 13.01 -5.83 -21.71
CA ILE A 216 13.05 -6.30 -20.31
C ILE A 216 13.31 -7.80 -20.25
N ASN A 217 12.67 -8.59 -21.12
CA ASN A 217 12.93 -10.02 -21.21
C ASN A 217 14.42 -10.29 -21.47
N LYS A 218 15.00 -9.62 -22.49
CA LYS A 218 16.42 -9.73 -22.81
C LYS A 218 17.32 -9.28 -21.65
N MET A 219 17.00 -8.15 -21.01
CA MET A 219 17.74 -7.65 -19.84
C MET A 219 17.73 -8.65 -18.68
N LEU A 220 16.56 -9.16 -18.30
CA LEU A 220 16.42 -10.15 -17.23
C LEU A 220 17.16 -11.45 -17.57
N ALA A 221 17.08 -11.93 -18.80
CA ALA A 221 17.81 -13.12 -19.25
C ALA A 221 19.34 -12.92 -19.17
N GLU A 222 19.85 -11.77 -19.62
CA GLU A 222 21.28 -11.43 -19.54
C GLU A 222 21.77 -11.20 -18.12
N GLU A 223 20.92 -10.76 -17.18
CA GLU A 223 21.31 -10.57 -15.78
C GLU A 223 21.20 -11.87 -14.98
N ILE A 224 20.17 -12.70 -15.20
CA ILE A 224 20.06 -14.04 -14.61
C ILE A 224 21.24 -14.93 -15.03
N ALA A 225 21.67 -14.88 -16.31
CA ALA A 225 22.83 -15.64 -16.77
C ALA A 225 24.13 -15.27 -16.01
N LYS A 226 24.32 -13.98 -15.72
CA LYS A 226 25.49 -13.50 -14.95
C LYS A 226 25.47 -13.97 -13.50
N LEU A 227 24.27 -14.09 -12.89
CA LEU A 227 24.10 -14.67 -11.55
C LEU A 227 24.43 -16.18 -11.51
N SER A 228 24.18 -16.93 -12.59
CA SER A 228 24.62 -18.33 -12.68
C SER A 228 26.12 -18.46 -12.94
N ASP A 229 26.70 -17.61 -13.79
CA ASP A 229 28.13 -17.65 -14.11
C ASP A 229 29.03 -17.17 -12.95
N SER A 230 28.48 -16.39 -11.99
CA SER A 230 29.21 -15.91 -10.81
C SER A 230 29.29 -16.90 -9.64
N LYS A 231 28.96 -18.19 -9.84
CA LYS A 231 29.20 -19.26 -8.85
C LYS A 231 30.25 -20.32 -9.27
N PRO A 232 31.55 -19.97 -9.27
CA PRO A 232 32.64 -20.93 -9.09
C PRO A 232 33.13 -20.97 -7.62
N SER A 233 33.70 -22.12 -7.22
CA SER A 233 34.41 -22.39 -5.96
C SER A 233 33.70 -22.03 -4.64
N GLU A 234 32.82 -22.93 -4.18
CA GLU A 234 33.15 -23.60 -2.92
C GLU A 234 34.17 -24.70 -3.28
N GLU A 235 35.39 -24.65 -2.75
CA GLU A 235 36.34 -25.78 -2.82
C GLU A 235 36.63 -26.31 -1.41
N PRO A 236 36.66 -27.65 -1.21
CA PRO A 236 36.73 -28.25 0.12
C PRO A 236 38.17 -28.55 0.58
N SER A 237 38.50 -28.16 1.81
CA SER A 237 39.54 -28.79 2.66
C SER A 237 39.54 -28.14 4.05
N ALA A 238 39.93 -28.81 5.14
CA ALA A 238 40.00 -30.24 5.45
C ALA A 238 40.02 -30.40 7.00
N ASN A 239 39.84 -31.62 7.52
CA ASN A 239 40.14 -31.88 8.94
C ASN A 239 41.61 -31.58 9.25
N ILE A 240 41.85 -30.91 10.38
CA ILE A 240 42.99 -31.19 11.25
C ILE A 240 42.38 -31.55 12.60
N GLU A 241 42.81 -32.66 13.18
CA GLU A 241 42.26 -33.22 14.42
C GLU A 241 42.89 -32.55 15.65
N ALA A 242 42.32 -32.79 16.83
CA ALA A 242 42.70 -32.11 18.06
C ALA A 242 44.02 -32.64 18.66
N GLU A 243 44.79 -31.72 19.25
CA GLU A 243 45.62 -32.03 20.41
C GLU A 243 45.11 -31.18 21.59
N ASN A 244 44.99 -31.80 22.76
CA ASN A 244 44.62 -31.12 24.01
C ASN A 244 45.89 -30.79 24.80
N GLU A 245 45.94 -29.63 25.45
CA GLU A 245 46.63 -29.48 26.74
C GLU A 245 45.68 -28.79 27.72
N GLU A 246 45.80 -29.14 29.00
CA GLU A 246 44.83 -28.83 30.07
C GLU A 246 45.32 -27.69 30.99
N GLU A 247 44.40 -27.18 31.83
CA GLU A 247 44.64 -26.37 33.05
C GLU A 247 45.33 -24.99 32.86
N ASP A 248 44.79 -23.90 33.41
CA ASP A 248 44.74 -23.69 34.86
C ASP A 248 43.50 -22.87 35.33
N LYS A 249 43.23 -22.90 36.65
CA LYS A 249 42.30 -22.06 37.40
C LYS A 249 42.97 -21.65 38.72
N PRO A 250 43.06 -20.35 39.01
CA PRO A 250 42.18 -19.81 40.05
C PRO A 250 41.68 -18.38 39.68
N GLU A 251 40.89 -17.64 40.47
CA GLU A 251 40.29 -17.89 41.78
C GLU A 251 38.90 -17.20 41.84
N ALA A 252 38.14 -17.40 42.92
CA ALA A 252 36.88 -16.67 43.14
C ALA A 252 36.96 -15.87 44.45
N GLU A 253 36.88 -14.55 44.36
CA GLU A 253 36.69 -13.66 45.50
C GLU A 253 35.25 -13.12 45.55
N ALA A 254 34.81 -12.75 46.75
CA ALA A 254 33.40 -12.55 47.07
C ALA A 254 32.83 -11.21 46.60
N ALA A 255 31.51 -11.19 46.37
CA ALA A 255 30.71 -9.99 46.49
C ALA A 255 30.11 -9.95 47.91
N GLU A 256 30.29 -8.86 48.64
CA GLU A 256 29.67 -8.66 49.94
C GLU A 256 28.20 -8.24 49.82
N GLU A 257 27.38 -8.75 50.73
CA GLU A 257 26.01 -8.27 50.96
C GLU A 257 26.04 -6.98 51.80
N ILE A 258 25.25 -5.97 51.41
CA ILE A 258 24.84 -4.89 52.33
C ILE A 258 23.35 -4.64 52.08
N GLU A 259 22.52 -4.97 53.08
CA GLU A 259 21.10 -4.62 53.10
C GLU A 259 20.88 -3.24 53.76
N GLU A 260 19.87 -2.53 53.24
CA GLU A 260 18.98 -1.64 54.01
C GLU A 260 19.54 -0.31 54.60
N PRO A 261 18.68 0.67 55.00
CA PRO A 261 17.27 0.54 55.38
C PRO A 261 16.21 1.40 54.67
N VAL A 262 14.97 1.00 54.99
CA VAL A 262 13.65 1.56 54.71
C VAL A 262 13.47 3.03 55.16
N GLU A 263 12.68 3.81 54.41
CA GLU A 263 11.81 4.86 54.96
C GLU A 263 10.34 4.69 54.49
N GLU A 264 9.48 4.26 55.42
CA GLU A 264 8.05 4.61 55.47
C GLU A 264 7.91 6.11 55.89
N ILE A 265 6.80 6.84 55.75
CA ILE A 265 5.38 6.50 55.49
C ILE A 265 4.83 7.50 54.42
N ILE A 266 3.56 7.89 54.21
CA ILE A 266 2.29 7.85 54.97
C ILE A 266 1.12 7.73 53.97
N GLU A 267 0.10 6.93 54.29
CA GLU A 267 -1.19 6.95 53.60
C GLU A 267 -2.08 8.12 54.09
N ILE A 268 -2.70 8.87 53.18
CA ILE A 268 -3.98 9.57 53.43
C ILE A 268 -4.83 9.50 52.16
N GLU A 269 -5.87 8.65 52.18
CA GLU A 269 -7.01 8.76 51.25
C GLU A 269 -8.12 9.67 51.82
N THR A 270 -9.17 9.88 51.03
CA THR A 270 -10.50 10.40 51.39
C THR A 270 -10.68 11.93 51.57
N SER A 271 -10.94 12.59 50.44
CA SER A 271 -12.03 13.58 50.32
C SER A 271 -12.66 13.40 48.93
N THR A 272 -13.63 12.51 48.76
CA THR A 272 -15.06 12.88 48.73
C THR A 272 -15.34 14.31 48.30
N ASP A 273 -15.60 14.48 47.01
CA ASP A 273 -16.62 15.39 46.47
C ASP A 273 -17.31 14.69 45.30
N VAL A 274 -18.63 14.53 45.39
CA VAL A 274 -19.49 14.02 44.30
C VAL A 274 -20.65 14.99 44.22
N GLU A 275 -20.63 15.85 43.21
CA GLU A 275 -21.74 16.76 42.95
C GLU A 275 -22.94 15.96 42.44
N ILE A 276 -24.05 16.02 43.19
CA ILE A 276 -25.34 15.47 42.81
C ILE A 276 -26.23 16.65 42.43
N GLU A 277 -26.35 16.94 41.13
CA GLU A 277 -27.45 17.77 40.65
C GLU A 277 -28.75 16.97 40.73
N SER A 278 -29.81 17.62 41.25
CA SER A 278 -31.14 17.05 41.41
C SER A 278 -32.17 17.78 40.54
N ASP A 279 -33.05 17.03 39.88
CA ASP A 279 -34.26 17.53 39.21
C ASP A 279 -35.10 18.47 40.13
N ASP A 280 -35.77 19.48 39.58
CA ASP A 280 -37.10 19.28 38.95
C ASP A 280 -37.65 20.55 38.22
N LYS A 281 -38.79 20.32 37.55
CA LYS A 281 -39.78 21.13 36.80
C LYS A 281 -40.21 22.50 37.38
N PRO A 282 -40.94 23.36 36.62
CA PRO A 282 -42.00 23.05 35.62
C PRO A 282 -41.80 23.73 34.23
N GLU A 283 -42.69 23.68 33.24
CA GLU A 283 -44.17 23.54 33.27
C GLU A 283 -44.75 22.98 31.95
N THR A 284 -46.04 22.61 31.95
CA THR A 284 -46.77 22.08 30.78
C THR A 284 -48.02 22.91 30.49
N GLU A 285 -48.15 23.44 29.27
CA GLU A 285 -49.43 23.95 28.74
C GLU A 285 -50.01 22.96 27.71
N GLU A 286 -51.20 22.43 27.99
CA GLU A 286 -52.07 21.81 26.97
C GLU A 286 -53.26 22.74 26.66
N VAL A 287 -53.83 22.56 25.47
CA VAL A 287 -54.86 23.43 24.90
C VAL A 287 -56.26 22.84 25.13
N ASN A 288 -57.23 23.64 25.60
CA ASN A 288 -58.59 23.76 25.04
C ASN A 288 -59.53 24.72 25.83
N GLU A 289 -60.58 25.17 25.11
CA GLU A 289 -61.71 26.06 25.49
C GLU A 289 -61.40 27.49 25.98
#